data_AF-A0AAJ7NCE1-F1
#
_entry.id   AF-A0AAJ7NCE1-F1
#
_cell.length_a   1.000
_cell.length_b   1.000
_cell.length_c   1.000
_cell.angle_alpha   90.00
_cell.angle_beta   90.00
_cell.angle_gamma   90.00
#
_symmetry.space_group_name_H-M   'P 1'
#
loop_
_entity.id
_entity.type
_entity.pdbx_description
1 polymer ?
#
loop_
_entity_poly.entity_id
_entity_poly.type
_entity_poly.pdbx_seq_one_letter_code
_entity_poly.pdbx_strand_id
1 'polypeptide(L)'
;MADSGDAVNSTSSGKEARNAVTDGPVTDPASNTKSLEASNNAFHGARTKLDSKSGALKKSSRYRSRSLSASSTDSYSSASYTGSSSDEDDVSPREKIQSTETGFTDFCVRNITQHAFGRREIEIAEQEMPGIMALRKRAAEDKPLKNAKIVGCTHINAQTAVLIETLVNLGAQVRWAACNIYSTQNEVAAALAHAGYPIFAWRGETEEDFWWCIDKCVAAENWQPNMILDDGGDATHLMLKKYNTMFKMIQGIVEESVTGVHRLYQLSKAGKLSVPAMNVNDSVTKTKFDNLYSCRESIIDSLKRSTDIMFGGKQVVICGYGEVGKGCCQALKGLGCIVYITEIDPICALQASMDGFRVMKLNEVIRNVDIVITATGNKNVVTREHMDKMKNGCVVCNMGHSNTEIDIKKYVRH
;
A
#
# COMPACT_ATOMS: atom_id res chain seq x y z
N MET A 1 5.95 -38.17 -69.19
CA MET A 1 4.75 -38.46 -69.98
C MET A 1 3.57 -38.49 -69.01
N ALA A 2 2.53 -37.71 -69.34
CA ALA A 2 1.15 -37.65 -68.83
C ALA A 2 0.67 -38.81 -67.93
N ASP A 3 -0.32 -38.71 -67.03
CA ASP A 3 -1.25 -37.70 -66.53
C ASP A 3 -2.18 -38.47 -65.55
N SER A 4 -3.01 -37.76 -64.79
CA SER A 4 -4.20 -38.16 -64.01
C SER A 4 -4.15 -37.75 -62.54
N GLY A 5 -4.61 -36.53 -62.30
CA GLY A 5 -5.33 -36.17 -61.08
C GLY A 5 -6.83 -36.34 -61.29
N ASP A 6 -7.56 -36.57 -60.20
CA ASP A 6 -8.94 -36.14 -60.11
C ASP A 6 -9.34 -35.84 -58.66
N ALA A 7 -10.12 -34.79 -58.53
CA ALA A 7 -10.49 -34.09 -57.32
C ALA A 7 -12.01 -34.21 -57.05
N VAL A 8 -12.34 -34.37 -55.76
CA VAL A 8 -13.35 -33.64 -54.95
C VAL A 8 -14.67 -33.17 -55.62
N ASN A 9 -15.85 -33.61 -55.14
CA ASN A 9 -16.83 -32.87 -54.29
C ASN A 9 -18.28 -33.41 -54.35
N SER A 10 -19.00 -33.43 -53.20
CA SER A 10 -20.46 -33.16 -53.00
C SER A 10 -20.91 -33.59 -51.58
N THR A 11 -21.10 -32.65 -50.65
CA THR A 11 -22.39 -32.05 -50.15
C THR A 11 -23.38 -32.95 -49.40
N SER A 12 -23.69 -32.60 -48.15
CA SER A 12 -25.06 -32.52 -47.63
C SER A 12 -25.17 -31.65 -46.36
N SER A 13 -26.39 -31.18 -46.13
CA SER A 13 -26.88 -29.97 -45.47
C SER A 13 -27.26 -30.09 -43.98
N GLY A 14 -27.12 -28.98 -43.24
CA GLY A 14 -28.27 -28.22 -42.68
C GLY A 14 -28.65 -28.41 -41.21
N LYS A 15 -28.50 -27.34 -40.40
CA LYS A 15 -29.59 -26.56 -39.77
C LYS A 15 -29.04 -25.54 -38.75
N GLU A 16 -29.23 -24.26 -39.04
CA GLU A 16 -29.05 -23.12 -38.12
C GLU A 16 -30.34 -22.87 -37.31
N ALA A 17 -30.18 -22.49 -36.04
CA ALA A 17 -31.24 -21.86 -35.25
C ALA A 17 -30.67 -20.61 -34.56
N ARG A 18 -31.21 -19.45 -34.95
CA ARG A 18 -30.98 -18.14 -34.33
C ARG A 18 -31.78 -18.06 -33.02
N ASN A 19 -31.17 -17.56 -31.95
CA ASN A 19 -31.92 -16.95 -30.85
C ASN A 19 -31.23 -15.65 -30.41
N ALA A 20 -32.00 -14.58 -30.48
CA ALA A 20 -31.68 -13.24 -30.04
C ALA A 20 -31.54 -13.20 -28.51
N VAL A 21 -30.52 -12.52 -28.01
CA VAL A 21 -30.43 -12.13 -26.60
C VAL A 21 -30.92 -10.69 -26.50
N THR A 22 -31.91 -10.48 -25.64
CA THR A 22 -32.60 -9.22 -25.39
C THR A 22 -31.79 -8.32 -24.47
N ASP A 23 -31.59 -7.06 -24.87
CA ASP A 23 -31.05 -5.98 -24.03
C ASP A 23 -32.01 -5.69 -22.87
N GLY A 24 -31.52 -5.88 -21.64
CA GLY A 24 -32.18 -5.42 -20.41
C GLY A 24 -31.84 -3.95 -20.12
N PRO A 25 -32.71 -3.20 -19.43
CA PRO A 25 -32.61 -1.75 -19.39
C PRO A 25 -31.45 -1.25 -18.52
N VAL A 26 -30.60 -0.45 -19.15
CA VAL A 26 -29.65 0.47 -18.52
C VAL A 26 -30.46 1.52 -17.74
N THR A 27 -30.20 1.65 -16.45
CA THR A 27 -30.81 2.69 -15.61
C THR A 27 -29.89 3.91 -15.58
N ASP A 28 -30.26 4.95 -16.33
CA ASP A 28 -29.71 6.30 -16.24
C ASP A 28 -30.15 6.96 -14.92
N PRO A 29 -29.26 7.56 -14.13
CA PRO A 29 -29.66 8.49 -13.09
C PRO A 29 -29.55 9.92 -13.62
N ALA A 30 -30.58 10.38 -14.35
CA ALA A 30 -30.78 11.81 -14.56
C ALA A 30 -32.27 12.16 -14.48
N SER A 31 -32.54 13.26 -13.77
CA SER A 31 -33.82 13.99 -13.65
C SER A 31 -34.87 13.43 -12.68
N ASN A 32 -34.84 13.96 -11.46
CA ASN A 32 -36.07 14.23 -10.73
C ASN A 32 -35.93 15.56 -9.98
N THR A 33 -36.08 16.65 -10.74
CA THR A 33 -36.39 17.98 -10.22
C THR A 33 -37.83 17.97 -9.71
N LYS A 34 -38.01 17.91 -8.38
CA LYS A 34 -39.23 18.40 -7.73
C LYS A 34 -38.92 19.69 -6.99
N SER A 35 -39.63 20.72 -7.45
CA SER A 35 -39.79 22.05 -6.91
C SER A 35 -39.91 22.10 -5.38
N LEU A 36 -39.03 22.87 -4.74
CA LEU A 36 -39.27 23.45 -3.42
C LEU A 36 -39.44 24.95 -3.61
N GLU A 37 -40.65 25.41 -3.36
CA GLU A 37 -41.05 26.81 -3.41
C GLU A 37 -40.30 27.62 -2.34
N ALA A 38 -39.73 28.74 -2.78
CA ALA A 38 -39.10 29.73 -1.93
C ALA A 38 -40.19 30.55 -1.22
N SER A 39 -40.17 30.55 0.12
CA SER A 39 -40.85 31.58 0.92
C SER A 39 -39.83 32.65 1.32
N ASN A 40 -39.95 33.80 0.63
CA ASN A 40 -39.30 35.05 0.98
C ASN A 40 -39.82 35.56 2.32
N ASN A 41 -38.92 35.82 3.28
CA ASN A 41 -39.17 36.85 4.29
C ASN A 41 -37.94 37.75 4.41
N ALA A 42 -38.14 38.98 3.95
CA ALA A 42 -37.20 40.08 3.99
C ALA A 42 -37.02 40.59 5.43
N PHE A 43 -35.78 40.81 5.85
CA PHE A 43 -35.48 41.63 7.02
C PHE A 43 -34.99 43.00 6.57
N HIS A 44 -35.82 44.00 6.86
CA HIS A 44 -35.58 45.42 6.65
C HIS A 44 -35.03 46.03 7.96
N GLY A 45 -33.90 46.75 7.84
CA GLY A 45 -33.62 48.00 8.56
C GLY A 45 -33.28 47.98 10.06
N ALA A 46 -32.07 48.46 10.40
CA ALA A 46 -31.92 49.73 11.12
C ALA A 46 -30.43 50.12 11.26
N ARG A 47 -30.06 51.24 10.64
CA ARG A 47 -28.86 52.03 10.94
C ARG A 47 -29.09 52.79 12.25
N THR A 48 -28.13 52.78 13.16
CA THR A 48 -28.01 53.77 14.24
C THR A 48 -26.65 54.45 14.20
N LYS A 49 -26.70 55.73 14.59
CA LYS A 49 -25.80 56.83 14.24
C LYS A 49 -24.51 56.87 15.05
N LEU A 50 -23.53 57.56 14.45
CA LEU A 50 -22.36 58.14 15.10
C LEU A 50 -22.74 58.98 16.33
N ASP A 51 -21.86 58.95 17.33
CA ASP A 51 -21.58 60.13 18.15
C ASP A 51 -20.05 60.39 18.18
N SER A 52 -19.72 61.62 17.77
CA SER A 52 -18.39 62.21 17.79
C SER A 52 -18.10 62.83 19.16
N LYS A 53 -16.92 62.62 19.72
CA LYS A 53 -16.24 63.63 20.57
C LYS A 53 -14.72 63.49 20.48
N SER A 54 -14.12 64.64 20.27
CA SER A 54 -12.73 64.96 19.98
C SER A 54 -11.81 64.92 21.21
N GLY A 55 -10.51 64.69 20.97
CA GLY A 55 -9.45 64.88 21.95
C GLY A 55 -8.07 64.62 21.34
N ALA A 56 -7.19 65.61 21.43
CA ALA A 56 -6.03 65.81 20.57
C ALA A 56 -4.75 65.03 20.95
N LEU A 57 -3.93 64.75 19.92
CA LEU A 57 -2.46 64.69 19.84
C LEU A 57 -1.64 64.31 21.08
N LYS A 58 -0.83 63.25 20.96
CA LYS A 58 0.58 63.26 21.35
C LYS A 58 1.39 62.18 20.60
N LYS A 59 2.33 62.63 19.77
CA LYS A 59 3.42 61.82 19.20
C LYS A 59 4.36 61.41 20.34
N SER A 60 4.70 60.13 20.43
CA SER A 60 5.86 59.65 21.18
C SER A 60 6.45 58.45 20.42
N SER A 61 7.61 58.70 19.80
CA SER A 61 8.54 57.68 19.34
C SER A 61 8.97 56.85 20.55
N ARG A 62 8.78 55.53 20.49
CA ARG A 62 9.48 54.57 21.35
C ARG A 62 9.75 53.30 20.53
N TYR A 63 11.02 53.14 20.19
CA TYR A 63 11.66 51.89 19.79
C TYR A 63 11.14 50.74 20.67
N ARG A 64 10.48 49.74 20.06
CA ARG A 64 10.18 48.47 20.74
C ARG A 64 11.33 47.51 20.45
N SER A 65 12.10 47.24 21.50
CA SER A 65 13.08 46.18 21.61
C SER A 65 12.46 44.81 21.32
N ARG A 66 13.22 43.97 20.61
CA ARG A 66 12.93 42.55 20.34
C ARG A 66 12.59 41.82 21.65
N SER A 67 11.40 41.24 21.72
CA SER A 67 11.04 40.27 22.75
C SER A 67 11.71 38.93 22.41
N LEU A 68 12.75 38.58 23.16
CA LEU A 68 13.22 37.21 23.28
C LEU A 68 12.15 36.44 24.06
N SER A 69 11.37 35.61 23.37
CA SER A 69 10.53 34.62 24.02
C SER A 69 11.42 33.52 24.58
N ALA A 70 11.54 33.47 25.90
CA ALA A 70 12.13 32.37 26.63
C ALA A 70 11.29 31.11 26.37
N SER A 71 11.88 30.16 25.64
CA SER A 71 11.34 28.80 25.53
C SER A 71 11.45 28.13 26.90
N SER A 72 10.31 27.70 27.42
CA SER A 72 10.15 26.91 28.62
C SER A 72 11.06 25.68 28.61
N THR A 73 11.92 25.61 29.62
CA THR A 73 12.64 24.40 30.03
C THR A 73 11.67 23.47 30.73
N ASP A 74 10.83 22.79 29.95
CA ASP A 74 10.20 21.55 30.39
C ASP A 74 10.93 20.42 29.70
N SER A 75 11.84 19.80 30.44
CA SER A 75 12.58 18.61 30.05
C SER A 75 11.63 17.41 29.97
N TYR A 76 10.81 17.36 28.92
CA TYR A 76 10.35 16.08 28.40
C TYR A 76 11.48 15.48 27.57
N SER A 77 11.98 14.34 28.02
CA SER A 77 12.88 13.48 27.27
C SER A 77 12.20 13.09 25.96
N SER A 78 12.40 13.89 24.92
CA SER A 78 12.22 13.49 23.53
C SER A 78 13.28 12.42 23.27
N ALA A 79 12.93 11.17 23.60
CA ALA A 79 13.65 10.00 23.15
C ALA A 79 13.44 9.90 21.63
N SER A 80 14.20 10.70 20.89
CA SER A 80 14.51 10.43 19.49
C SER A 80 15.26 9.11 19.48
N TYR A 81 14.51 8.01 19.40
CA TYR A 81 15.03 6.66 19.25
C TYR A 81 15.55 6.50 17.81
N THR A 82 16.60 7.24 17.46
CA THR A 82 17.55 6.72 16.47
C THR A 82 18.29 5.62 17.20
N GLY A 83 17.84 4.38 17.02
CA GLY A 83 18.51 3.20 17.60
C GLY A 83 19.99 3.29 17.30
N SER A 84 20.76 3.59 18.35
CA SER A 84 22.20 3.49 18.33
C SER A 84 22.53 2.05 18.01
N SER A 85 23.17 1.84 16.87
CA SER A 85 23.86 0.61 16.49
C SER A 85 24.54 0.01 17.72
N SER A 86 23.97 -1.09 18.20
CA SER A 86 24.63 -2.01 19.13
C SER A 86 25.04 -3.21 18.31
N ASP A 87 26.23 -3.74 18.56
CA ASP A 87 26.86 -4.90 17.90
C ASP A 87 26.01 -6.19 17.84
N GLU A 88 24.82 -6.18 18.46
CA GLU A 88 23.77 -7.21 18.43
C GLU A 88 23.00 -7.31 17.08
N ASP A 89 23.11 -6.31 16.20
CA ASP A 89 22.34 -6.21 14.95
C ASP A 89 22.95 -6.97 13.75
N ASP A 90 24.17 -7.50 13.87
CA ASP A 90 24.87 -8.20 12.78
C ASP A 90 24.57 -9.70 12.69
N VAL A 91 24.04 -10.31 13.75
CA VAL A 91 23.70 -11.74 13.76
C VAL A 91 22.28 -11.94 13.24
N SER A 92 22.14 -12.82 12.23
CA SER A 92 20.85 -13.15 11.63
C SER A 92 19.87 -13.65 12.71
N PRO A 93 18.61 -13.17 12.73
CA PRO A 93 17.60 -13.68 13.65
C PRO A 93 17.40 -15.19 13.59
N ARG A 94 17.71 -15.83 12.45
CA ARG A 94 17.64 -17.28 12.26
C ARG A 94 18.64 -18.07 13.11
N GLU A 95 19.72 -17.44 13.52
CA GLU A 95 20.77 -18.05 14.35
C GLU A 95 20.50 -17.85 15.85
N LYS A 96 19.60 -16.93 16.19
CA LYS A 96 19.23 -16.62 17.57
C LYS A 96 18.04 -17.49 18.00
N ILE A 97 18.28 -18.42 18.93
CA ILE A 97 17.19 -19.15 19.59
C ILE A 97 16.53 -18.20 20.59
N GLN A 98 15.28 -17.85 20.32
CA GLN A 98 14.47 -16.99 21.17
C GLN A 98 13.27 -17.77 21.68
N SER A 99 12.81 -17.41 22.88
CA SER A 99 11.58 -17.95 23.47
C SER A 99 10.82 -16.84 24.17
N THR A 100 9.50 -16.99 24.23
CA THR A 100 8.66 -16.11 25.03
C THR A 100 8.69 -16.52 26.50
N GLU A 101 8.15 -15.68 27.38
CA GLU A 101 7.99 -16.00 28.82
C GLU A 101 7.12 -17.26 29.05
N THR A 102 6.23 -17.58 28.10
CA THR A 102 5.37 -18.78 28.14
C THR A 102 6.04 -20.02 27.53
N GLY A 103 7.29 -19.90 27.06
CA GLY A 103 8.03 -20.99 26.43
C GLY A 103 7.67 -21.25 24.96
N PHE A 104 6.82 -20.43 24.34
CA PHE A 104 6.56 -20.50 22.90
C PHE A 104 7.84 -20.16 22.11
N THR A 105 8.15 -20.93 21.06
CA THR A 105 9.37 -20.80 20.24
C THR A 105 9.13 -20.88 18.72
N ASP A 106 7.88 -21.07 18.27
CA ASP A 106 7.54 -21.23 16.86
C ASP A 106 7.41 -19.87 16.16
N PHE A 107 8.50 -19.10 16.14
CA PHE A 107 8.60 -17.79 15.51
C PHE A 107 10.06 -17.46 15.16
N CYS A 108 10.28 -16.45 14.32
CA CYS A 108 11.59 -15.86 14.07
C CYS A 108 11.44 -14.35 13.87
N VAL A 109 11.93 -13.57 14.83
CA VAL A 109 11.84 -12.09 14.85
C VAL A 109 13.18 -11.49 15.28
N ARG A 110 13.40 -10.20 14.99
CA ARG A 110 14.69 -9.53 15.30
C ARG A 110 15.07 -9.61 16.77
N ASN A 111 14.16 -9.22 17.66
CA ASN A 111 14.40 -9.18 19.10
C ASN A 111 13.07 -9.27 19.87
N ILE A 112 12.82 -10.41 20.51
CA ILE A 112 11.58 -10.66 21.27
C ILE A 112 11.39 -9.69 22.44
N THR A 113 12.46 -9.11 23.00
CA THR A 113 12.38 -8.18 24.14
C THR A 113 11.67 -6.86 23.82
N GLN A 114 11.49 -6.52 22.54
CA GLN A 114 10.78 -5.31 22.10
C GLN A 114 9.25 -5.45 22.18
N HIS A 115 8.73 -6.61 22.58
CA HIS A 115 7.29 -6.91 22.58
C HIS A 115 6.44 -5.90 23.36
N ALA A 116 6.91 -5.37 24.49
CA ALA A 116 6.16 -4.41 25.29
C ALA A 116 6.02 -3.03 24.61
N PHE A 117 6.99 -2.66 23.77
CA PHE A 117 6.86 -1.46 22.93
C PHE A 117 5.89 -1.71 21.78
N GLY A 118 6.04 -2.83 21.07
CA GLY A 118 5.11 -3.19 19.99
C GLY A 118 3.67 -3.35 20.46
N ARG A 119 3.41 -3.89 21.66
CA ARG A 119 2.05 -3.97 22.22
C ARG A 119 1.40 -2.59 22.36
N ARG A 120 2.16 -1.58 22.82
CA ARG A 120 1.65 -0.20 22.92
C ARG A 120 1.33 0.39 21.55
N GLU A 121 2.15 0.12 20.54
CA GLU A 121 1.87 0.54 19.15
C GLU A 121 0.60 -0.14 18.61
N ILE A 122 0.38 -1.43 18.91
CA ILE A 122 -0.84 -2.15 18.54
C ILE A 122 -2.07 -1.54 19.22
N GLU A 123 -2.00 -1.24 20.52
CA GLU A 123 -3.09 -0.62 21.28
C GLU A 123 -3.48 0.76 20.71
N ILE A 124 -2.49 1.55 20.27
CA ILE A 124 -2.74 2.83 19.58
C ILE A 124 -3.45 2.57 18.24
N ALA A 125 -2.97 1.61 17.45
CA ALA A 125 -3.59 1.25 16.18
C ALA A 125 -5.03 0.76 16.35
N GLU A 126 -5.37 0.03 17.41
CA GLU A 126 -6.75 -0.39 17.69
C GLU A 126 -7.71 0.80 17.83
N GLN A 127 -7.27 1.91 18.43
CA GLN A 127 -8.09 3.13 18.58
C GLN A 127 -8.35 3.81 17.22
N GLU A 128 -7.38 3.77 16.32
CA GLU A 128 -7.46 4.37 14.98
C GLU A 128 -8.11 3.44 13.93
N MET A 129 -8.49 2.21 14.33
CA MET A 129 -9.06 1.20 13.43
C MET A 129 -10.50 0.80 13.83
N PRO A 130 -11.45 1.75 13.94
CA PRO A 130 -12.78 1.49 14.49
C PRO A 130 -13.60 0.49 13.65
N GLY A 131 -13.39 0.43 12.34
CA GLY A 131 -14.13 -0.47 11.45
C GLY A 131 -13.87 -1.95 11.76
N ILE A 132 -12.60 -2.34 11.88
CA ILE A 132 -12.22 -3.72 12.21
C ILE A 132 -12.48 -4.04 13.68
N MET A 133 -12.40 -3.06 14.60
CA MET A 133 -12.81 -3.26 16.00
C MET A 133 -14.31 -3.52 16.12
N ALA A 134 -15.14 -2.78 15.36
CA ALA A 134 -16.57 -3.05 15.29
C ALA A 134 -16.89 -4.42 14.66
N LEU A 135 -16.12 -4.85 13.64
CA LEU A 135 -16.23 -6.21 13.10
C LEU A 135 -15.89 -7.27 14.15
N ARG A 136 -14.74 -7.12 14.82
CA ARG A 136 -14.26 -8.02 15.88
C ARG A 136 -15.34 -8.19 16.96
N LYS A 137 -15.91 -7.08 17.45
CA LYS A 137 -16.99 -7.11 18.47
C LYS A 137 -18.25 -7.80 17.98
N ARG A 138 -18.70 -7.50 16.75
CA ARG A 138 -19.96 -8.04 16.21
C ARG A 138 -19.91 -9.54 15.93
N ALA A 139 -18.76 -10.05 15.49
CA ALA A 139 -18.62 -11.45 15.07
C ALA A 139 -17.86 -12.34 16.08
N ALA A 140 -17.55 -11.81 17.28
CA ALA A 140 -16.75 -12.52 18.28
C ALA A 140 -17.39 -13.83 18.75
N GLU A 141 -18.72 -13.85 18.93
CA GLU A 141 -19.46 -15.01 19.43
C GLU A 141 -19.65 -16.08 18.34
N ASP A 142 -19.89 -15.66 17.10
CA ASP A 142 -20.15 -16.56 15.96
C ASP A 142 -18.93 -17.40 15.55
N LYS A 143 -17.72 -16.92 15.87
CA LYS A 143 -16.43 -17.51 15.46
C LYS A 143 -16.45 -17.96 13.98
N PRO A 144 -16.72 -17.06 13.03
CA PRO A 144 -16.95 -17.44 11.63
C PRO A 144 -15.71 -18.03 10.94
N LEU A 145 -14.52 -17.83 11.51
CA LEU A 145 -13.26 -18.38 11.01
C LEU A 145 -12.82 -19.63 11.79
N LYS A 146 -13.71 -20.25 12.56
CA LYS A 146 -13.42 -21.52 13.24
C LYS A 146 -12.91 -22.56 12.23
N ASN A 147 -11.76 -23.15 12.52
CA ASN A 147 -11.02 -24.09 11.66
C ASN A 147 -10.35 -23.48 10.42
N ALA A 148 -10.44 -22.17 10.18
CA ALA A 148 -9.60 -21.52 9.20
C ALA A 148 -8.14 -21.57 9.66
N LYS A 149 -7.26 -22.01 8.76
CA LYS A 149 -5.81 -22.08 8.93
C LYS A 149 -5.22 -21.17 7.86
N ILE A 150 -4.97 -19.94 8.23
CA ILE A 150 -4.60 -18.85 7.32
C ILE A 150 -3.08 -18.72 7.30
N VAL A 151 -2.49 -18.85 6.12
CA VAL A 151 -1.15 -18.33 5.87
C VAL A 151 -1.27 -16.88 5.40
N GLY A 152 -0.63 -15.97 6.11
CA GLY A 152 -0.60 -14.55 5.79
C GLY A 152 0.78 -14.14 5.27
N CYS A 153 0.80 -13.35 4.20
CA CYS A 153 2.00 -12.73 3.65
C CYS A 153 1.69 -11.28 3.30
N THR A 154 1.96 -10.37 4.24
CA THR A 154 1.66 -8.92 4.13
C THR A 154 2.75 -8.12 4.80
N HIS A 155 2.73 -6.80 4.71
CA HIS A 155 3.55 -5.96 5.59
C HIS A 155 3.26 -6.27 7.06
N ILE A 156 4.29 -6.30 7.92
CA ILE A 156 4.11 -6.48 9.36
C ILE A 156 4.28 -5.14 10.06
N ASN A 157 3.15 -4.49 10.34
CA ASN A 157 3.05 -3.24 11.08
C ASN A 157 1.92 -3.33 12.12
N ALA A 158 1.75 -2.29 12.94
CA ALA A 158 0.72 -2.28 13.98
C ALA A 158 -0.69 -2.52 13.42
N GLN A 159 -0.99 -2.03 12.22
CA GLN A 159 -2.29 -2.23 11.55
C GLN A 159 -2.51 -3.70 11.18
N THR A 160 -1.50 -4.37 10.65
CA THR A 160 -1.54 -5.82 10.36
C THR A 160 -1.66 -6.63 11.64
N ALA A 161 -1.02 -6.24 12.73
CA ALA A 161 -1.17 -6.92 14.01
C ALA A 161 -2.64 -6.90 14.48
N VAL A 162 -3.32 -5.76 14.36
CA VAL A 162 -4.75 -5.62 14.65
C VAL A 162 -5.61 -6.54 13.75
N LEU A 163 -5.24 -6.71 12.47
CA LEU A 163 -5.86 -7.67 11.56
C LEU A 163 -5.64 -9.12 12.05
N ILE A 164 -4.40 -9.52 12.33
CA ILE A 164 -4.04 -10.86 12.79
C ILE A 164 -4.81 -11.23 14.05
N GLU A 165 -4.80 -10.35 15.05
CA GLU A 165 -5.52 -10.57 16.31
C GLU A 165 -7.03 -10.62 16.09
N THR A 166 -7.56 -9.88 15.11
CA THR A 166 -8.98 -9.98 14.74
C THR A 166 -9.29 -11.34 14.12
N LEU A 167 -8.49 -11.82 13.17
CA LEU A 167 -8.69 -13.14 12.56
C LEU A 167 -8.69 -14.26 13.60
N VAL A 168 -7.75 -14.22 14.54
CA VAL A 168 -7.68 -15.18 15.64
C VAL A 168 -8.87 -15.04 16.58
N ASN A 169 -9.27 -13.82 16.94
CA ASN A 169 -10.47 -13.58 17.74
C ASN A 169 -11.75 -14.12 17.06
N LEU A 170 -11.79 -14.14 15.73
CA LEU A 170 -12.89 -14.73 14.95
C LEU A 170 -12.77 -16.24 14.75
N GLY A 171 -11.76 -16.89 15.33
CA GLY A 171 -11.62 -18.36 15.40
C GLY A 171 -10.55 -18.98 14.50
N ALA A 172 -9.78 -18.16 13.76
CA ALA A 172 -8.73 -18.66 12.87
C ALA A 172 -7.47 -19.08 13.65
N GLN A 173 -6.71 -20.00 13.05
CA GLN A 173 -5.30 -20.22 13.33
C GLN A 173 -4.50 -19.54 12.24
N VAL A 174 -3.41 -18.87 12.59
CA VAL A 174 -2.63 -18.03 11.67
C VAL A 174 -1.15 -18.38 11.71
N ARG A 175 -0.45 -18.17 10.60
CA ARG A 175 1.01 -18.13 10.49
C ARG A 175 1.37 -17.01 9.52
N TRP A 176 2.35 -16.18 9.84
CA TRP A 176 2.55 -14.93 9.11
C TRP A 176 4.02 -14.65 8.74
N ALA A 177 4.22 -14.22 7.50
CA ALA A 177 5.48 -13.71 6.98
C ALA A 177 5.29 -12.29 6.42
N ALA A 178 6.40 -11.55 6.27
CA ALA A 178 6.39 -10.27 5.59
C ALA A 178 6.29 -10.45 4.07
N CYS A 179 5.58 -9.55 3.36
CA CYS A 179 5.62 -9.48 1.88
C CYS A 179 6.75 -8.58 1.35
N ASN A 180 7.48 -7.89 2.22
CA ASN A 180 8.58 -7.02 1.85
C ASN A 180 9.67 -6.94 2.92
N ILE A 181 10.91 -7.16 2.49
CA ILE A 181 12.11 -7.26 3.34
C ILE A 181 12.42 -6.05 4.23
N TYR A 182 11.86 -4.87 3.95
CA TYR A 182 12.11 -3.65 4.72
C TYR A 182 10.89 -3.13 5.47
N SER A 183 9.73 -3.74 5.28
CA SER A 183 8.45 -3.21 5.76
C SER A 183 8.11 -3.58 7.20
N THR A 184 8.80 -4.57 7.76
CA THR A 184 8.53 -5.06 9.11
C THR A 184 8.88 -4.02 10.17
N GLN A 185 7.93 -3.76 11.08
CA GLN A 185 8.15 -3.12 12.37
C GLN A 185 8.55 -4.20 13.38
N ASN A 186 9.83 -4.23 13.75
CA ASN A 186 10.42 -5.32 14.54
C ASN A 186 9.76 -5.48 15.91
N GLU A 187 9.44 -4.37 16.55
CA GLU A 187 8.73 -4.30 17.82
C GLU A 187 7.33 -4.92 17.73
N VAL A 188 6.62 -4.68 16.62
CA VAL A 188 5.28 -5.25 16.39
C VAL A 188 5.36 -6.75 16.11
N ALA A 189 6.33 -7.18 15.31
CA ALA A 189 6.60 -8.60 15.09
C ALA A 189 6.90 -9.31 16.41
N ALA A 190 7.71 -8.70 17.29
CA ALA A 190 7.98 -9.20 18.63
C ALA A 190 6.72 -9.27 19.50
N ALA A 191 5.83 -8.27 19.44
CA ALA A 191 4.58 -8.26 20.21
C ALA A 191 3.62 -9.39 19.79
N LEU A 192 3.52 -9.65 18.48
CA LEU A 192 2.73 -10.76 17.95
C LEU A 192 3.34 -12.13 18.32
N ALA A 193 4.66 -12.28 18.18
CA ALA A 193 5.35 -13.50 18.57
C ALA A 193 5.20 -13.78 20.08
N HIS A 194 5.33 -12.74 20.91
CA HIS A 194 5.13 -12.85 22.36
C HIS A 194 3.69 -13.25 22.72
N ALA A 195 2.70 -12.81 21.94
CA ALA A 195 1.31 -13.23 22.10
C ALA A 195 1.03 -14.69 21.64
N GLY A 196 2.05 -15.41 21.17
CA GLY A 196 1.95 -16.81 20.77
C GLY A 196 1.58 -17.02 19.30
N TYR A 197 1.71 -15.98 18.46
CA TYR A 197 1.47 -16.11 17.02
C TYR A 197 2.76 -16.54 16.29
N PRO A 198 2.69 -17.51 15.36
CA PRO A 198 3.84 -17.88 14.52
C PRO A 198 4.18 -16.79 13.50
N ILE A 199 5.09 -15.91 13.88
CA ILE A 199 5.56 -14.78 13.05
C ILE A 199 7.00 -15.05 12.60
N PHE A 200 7.24 -14.99 11.29
CA PHE A 200 8.55 -15.15 10.67
C PHE A 200 8.83 -13.89 9.85
N ALA A 201 9.38 -12.87 10.50
CA ALA A 201 9.66 -11.61 9.83
C ALA A 201 10.59 -10.71 10.65
N TRP A 202 11.44 -9.95 9.96
CA TRP A 202 12.17 -8.83 10.52
C TRP A 202 12.50 -7.79 9.46
N ARG A 203 12.87 -6.59 9.89
CA ARG A 203 13.34 -5.55 8.98
C ARG A 203 14.76 -5.85 8.52
N GLY A 204 15.00 -5.76 7.20
CA GLY A 204 16.30 -6.02 6.60
C GLY A 204 16.55 -7.50 6.32
N GLU A 205 15.51 -8.26 5.96
CA GLU A 205 15.66 -9.62 5.45
C GLU A 205 16.51 -9.65 4.17
N THR A 206 17.31 -10.72 4.01
CA THR A 206 17.87 -11.05 2.70
C THR A 206 16.80 -11.68 1.80
N GLU A 207 17.03 -11.78 0.48
CA GLU A 207 16.10 -12.50 -0.40
C GLU A 207 15.94 -13.98 0.00
N GLU A 208 16.99 -14.61 0.53
CA GLU A 208 16.92 -15.99 1.02
C GLU A 208 16.07 -16.10 2.28
N ASP A 209 16.22 -15.15 3.20
CA ASP A 209 15.43 -15.10 4.43
C ASP A 209 13.95 -14.87 4.15
N PHE A 210 13.63 -13.98 3.21
CA PHE A 210 12.27 -13.70 2.77
C PHE A 210 11.54 -14.98 2.35
N TRP A 211 12.13 -15.76 1.43
CA TRP A 211 11.53 -17.01 0.98
C TRP A 211 11.49 -18.06 2.08
N TRP A 212 12.50 -18.10 2.96
CA TRP A 212 12.52 -18.98 4.11
C TRP A 212 11.39 -18.67 5.10
N CYS A 213 11.08 -17.39 5.35
CA CYS A 213 10.00 -16.96 6.22
C CYS A 213 8.63 -17.42 5.70
N ILE A 214 8.36 -17.23 4.40
CA ILE A 214 7.13 -17.71 3.75
C ILE A 214 7.05 -19.24 3.84
N ASP A 215 8.16 -19.94 3.57
CA ASP A 215 8.23 -21.40 3.65
C ASP A 215 7.90 -21.93 5.05
N LYS A 216 8.40 -21.28 6.10
CA LYS A 216 8.10 -21.61 7.50
C LYS A 216 6.64 -21.40 7.88
N CYS A 217 5.97 -20.46 7.24
CA CYS A 217 4.54 -20.25 7.44
C CYS A 217 3.70 -21.31 6.73
N VAL A 218 4.14 -21.82 5.58
CA VAL A 218 3.41 -22.82 4.78
C VAL A 218 3.66 -24.25 5.30
N ALA A 219 4.91 -24.61 5.55
CA ALA A 219 5.36 -25.98 5.80
C ALA A 219 5.62 -26.27 7.29
N ALA A 220 4.63 -25.98 8.14
CA ALA A 220 4.70 -26.23 9.57
C ALA A 220 4.29 -27.66 9.94
N GLU A 221 4.93 -28.21 10.97
CA GLU A 221 4.65 -29.57 11.43
C GLU A 221 3.23 -29.66 12.01
N ASN A 222 2.48 -30.70 11.63
CA ASN A 222 1.07 -30.91 12.05
C ASN A 222 0.11 -29.75 11.74
N TRP A 223 0.48 -28.86 10.82
CA TRP A 223 -0.34 -27.74 10.39
C TRP A 223 -0.36 -27.63 8.88
N GLN A 224 -1.56 -27.48 8.31
CA GLN A 224 -1.73 -27.30 6.87
C GLN A 224 -2.68 -26.12 6.65
N PRO A 225 -2.28 -25.11 5.88
CA PRO A 225 -3.14 -23.98 5.57
C PRO A 225 -4.32 -24.46 4.72
N ASN A 226 -5.48 -23.84 4.93
CA ASN A 226 -6.64 -23.96 4.05
C ASN A 226 -7.07 -22.61 3.46
N MET A 227 -6.42 -21.52 3.83
CA MET A 227 -6.69 -20.17 3.33
C MET A 227 -5.37 -19.42 3.13
N ILE A 228 -5.31 -18.56 2.12
CA ILE A 228 -4.19 -17.64 1.87
C ILE A 228 -4.69 -16.21 1.97
N LEU A 229 -3.98 -15.37 2.72
CA LEU A 229 -4.12 -13.91 2.69
C LEU A 229 -2.79 -13.34 2.21
N ASP A 230 -2.79 -12.74 1.03
CA ASP A 230 -1.57 -12.38 0.30
C ASP A 230 -1.61 -10.90 -0.13
N ASP A 231 -0.43 -10.30 -0.16
CA ASP A 231 -0.17 -8.96 -0.66
C ASP A 231 1.04 -9.06 -1.58
N GLY A 232 0.76 -9.16 -2.89
CA GLY A 232 1.78 -9.27 -3.93
C GLY A 232 1.77 -10.59 -4.70
N GLY A 233 1.18 -11.63 -4.12
CA GLY A 233 1.03 -12.95 -4.71
C GLY A 233 2.23 -13.89 -4.52
N ASP A 234 3.16 -13.59 -3.61
CA ASP A 234 4.37 -14.39 -3.41
C ASP A 234 4.14 -15.65 -2.59
N ALA A 235 3.29 -15.60 -1.55
CA ALA A 235 2.88 -16.82 -0.84
C ALA A 235 2.07 -17.73 -1.77
N THR A 236 1.15 -17.16 -2.54
CA THR A 236 0.38 -17.85 -3.58
C THR A 236 1.32 -18.52 -4.58
N HIS A 237 2.34 -17.79 -5.06
CA HIS A 237 3.31 -18.31 -6.01
C HIS A 237 4.13 -19.47 -5.44
N LEU A 238 4.66 -19.31 -4.23
CA LEU A 238 5.44 -20.34 -3.55
C LEU A 238 4.61 -21.60 -3.35
N MET A 239 3.37 -21.47 -2.85
CA MET A 239 2.48 -22.62 -2.65
C MET A 239 2.14 -23.31 -3.97
N LEU A 240 1.79 -22.57 -5.01
CA LEU A 240 1.49 -23.14 -6.33
C LEU A 240 2.69 -23.89 -6.92
N LYS A 241 3.91 -23.37 -6.74
CA LYS A 241 5.13 -23.93 -7.32
C LYS A 241 5.72 -25.09 -6.53
N LYS A 242 5.87 -24.93 -5.21
CA LYS A 242 6.57 -25.87 -4.33
C LYS A 242 5.63 -26.85 -3.65
N TYR A 243 4.39 -26.42 -3.34
CA TYR A 243 3.42 -27.20 -2.57
C TYR A 243 2.10 -27.41 -3.32
N ASN A 244 2.17 -27.72 -4.63
CA ASN A 244 1.00 -27.80 -5.50
C ASN A 244 -0.13 -28.72 -4.99
N THR A 245 0.21 -29.84 -4.32
CA THR A 245 -0.79 -30.73 -3.72
C THR A 245 -1.56 -30.05 -2.58
N MET A 246 -0.86 -29.29 -1.73
CA MET A 246 -1.45 -28.50 -0.66
C MET A 246 -2.24 -27.31 -1.22
N PHE A 247 -1.72 -26.66 -2.27
CA PHE A 247 -2.39 -25.56 -2.94
C PHE A 247 -3.79 -25.94 -3.44
N LYS A 248 -3.97 -27.16 -3.97
CA LYS A 248 -5.30 -27.66 -4.40
C LYS A 248 -6.30 -27.86 -3.27
N MET A 249 -5.86 -27.90 -2.02
CA MET A 249 -6.72 -28.02 -0.83
C MET A 249 -7.08 -26.66 -0.22
N ILE A 250 -6.49 -25.58 -0.71
CA ILE A 250 -6.83 -24.22 -0.29
C ILE A 250 -8.28 -23.92 -0.69
N GLN A 251 -9.06 -23.43 0.27
CA GLN A 251 -10.46 -23.06 0.10
C GLN A 251 -10.61 -21.69 -0.54
N GLY A 252 -9.64 -20.78 -0.36
CA GLY A 252 -9.66 -19.47 -0.98
C GLY A 252 -8.38 -18.66 -0.76
N ILE A 253 -8.14 -17.75 -1.70
CA ILE A 253 -7.10 -16.72 -1.65
C ILE A 253 -7.79 -15.37 -1.48
N VAL A 254 -7.25 -14.51 -0.62
CA VAL A 254 -7.63 -13.11 -0.49
C VAL A 254 -6.41 -12.28 -0.85
N GLU A 255 -6.47 -11.51 -1.93
CA GLU A 255 -5.33 -10.75 -2.46
C GLU A 255 -5.55 -9.25 -2.38
N GLU A 256 -4.61 -8.58 -1.73
CA GLU A 256 -4.62 -7.16 -1.37
C GLU A 256 -4.26 -6.22 -2.52
N SER A 257 -3.31 -6.63 -3.35
CA SER A 257 -2.53 -5.70 -4.18
C SER A 257 -2.92 -5.74 -5.66
N VAL A 258 -2.73 -4.63 -6.36
CA VAL A 258 -2.93 -4.55 -7.83
C VAL A 258 -2.05 -5.59 -8.55
N THR A 259 -0.79 -5.73 -8.12
CA THR A 259 0.18 -6.64 -8.74
C THR A 259 -0.20 -8.10 -8.52
N GLY A 260 -0.58 -8.48 -7.30
CA GLY A 260 -1.01 -9.84 -7.00
C GLY A 260 -2.32 -10.20 -7.70
N VAL A 261 -3.29 -9.29 -7.75
CA VAL A 261 -4.53 -9.47 -8.53
C VAL A 261 -4.22 -9.70 -10.01
N HIS A 262 -3.29 -8.94 -10.59
CA HIS A 262 -2.87 -9.15 -11.97
C HIS A 262 -2.27 -10.55 -12.19
N ARG A 263 -1.44 -11.04 -11.26
CA ARG A 263 -0.88 -12.41 -11.30
C ARG A 263 -1.99 -13.46 -11.22
N LEU A 264 -2.99 -13.27 -10.36
CA LEU A 264 -4.15 -14.16 -10.26
C LEU A 264 -4.96 -14.21 -11.56
N TYR A 265 -5.18 -13.07 -12.23
CA TYR A 265 -5.83 -13.04 -13.54
C TYR A 265 -5.01 -13.76 -14.62
N GLN A 266 -3.68 -13.64 -14.60
CA GLN A 266 -2.82 -14.39 -15.52
C GLN A 266 -2.94 -15.90 -15.28
N LEU A 267 -2.96 -16.35 -14.02
CA LEU A 267 -3.17 -17.75 -13.67
C LEU A 267 -4.55 -18.25 -14.10
N SER A 268 -5.60 -17.45 -13.87
CA SER A 268 -6.98 -17.76 -14.27
C SER A 268 -7.10 -17.90 -15.79
N LYS A 269 -6.61 -16.91 -16.56
CA LYS A 269 -6.59 -16.95 -18.03
C LYS A 269 -5.81 -18.13 -18.59
N ALA A 270 -4.75 -18.55 -17.89
CA ALA A 270 -3.95 -19.71 -18.27
C ALA A 270 -4.53 -21.07 -17.80
N GLY A 271 -5.68 -21.09 -17.10
CA GLY A 271 -6.27 -22.30 -16.54
C GLY A 271 -5.46 -22.94 -15.40
N LYS A 272 -4.57 -22.16 -14.75
CA LYS A 272 -3.66 -22.61 -13.69
C LYS A 272 -4.12 -22.26 -12.28
N LEU A 273 -5.12 -21.38 -12.14
CA LEU A 273 -5.71 -21.04 -10.85
C LEU A 273 -6.74 -22.10 -10.46
N SER A 274 -6.36 -23.05 -9.61
CA SER A 274 -7.21 -24.18 -9.21
C SER A 274 -8.10 -23.93 -8.00
N VAL A 275 -8.00 -22.76 -7.37
CA VAL A 275 -8.73 -22.37 -6.16
C VAL A 275 -9.36 -20.99 -6.34
N PRO A 276 -10.50 -20.69 -5.72
CA PRO A 276 -11.12 -19.38 -5.84
C PRO A 276 -10.25 -18.30 -5.20
N ALA A 277 -10.25 -17.11 -5.79
CA ALA A 277 -9.54 -15.96 -5.27
C ALA A 277 -10.48 -14.75 -5.20
N MET A 278 -10.35 -13.99 -4.12
CA MET A 278 -11.08 -12.75 -3.87
C MET A 278 -10.13 -11.57 -4.01
N ASN A 279 -10.44 -10.70 -4.96
CA ASN A 279 -9.76 -9.44 -5.17
C ASN A 279 -10.32 -8.42 -4.16
N VAL A 280 -9.55 -8.11 -3.10
CA VAL A 280 -9.94 -7.05 -2.17
C VAL A 280 -9.41 -5.69 -2.62
N ASN A 281 -8.38 -5.64 -3.47
CA ASN A 281 -7.86 -4.40 -4.03
C ASN A 281 -8.98 -3.55 -4.63
N ASP A 282 -9.82 -4.13 -5.47
CA ASP A 282 -10.86 -3.41 -6.22
C ASP A 282 -12.12 -3.12 -5.40
N SER A 283 -12.12 -3.45 -4.10
CA SER A 283 -13.10 -2.88 -3.18
C SER A 283 -12.96 -1.36 -3.20
N VAL A 284 -14.07 -0.64 -3.36
CA VAL A 284 -14.06 0.83 -3.47
C VAL A 284 -13.36 1.48 -2.27
N THR A 285 -13.64 0.97 -1.07
CA THR A 285 -13.01 1.42 0.18
C THR A 285 -11.52 1.11 0.27
N LYS A 286 -11.01 0.15 -0.49
CA LYS A 286 -9.57 -0.14 -0.58
C LYS A 286 -8.95 0.78 -1.62
N THR A 287 -9.31 0.62 -2.88
CA THR A 287 -8.69 1.38 -3.99
C THR A 287 -8.75 2.90 -3.79
N LYS A 288 -9.87 3.45 -3.28
CA LYS A 288 -10.03 4.91 -3.15
C LYS A 288 -9.49 5.50 -1.86
N PHE A 289 -9.17 4.68 -0.86
CA PHE A 289 -8.60 5.18 0.40
C PHE A 289 -7.15 4.76 0.54
N ASP A 290 -6.88 3.47 0.49
CA ASP A 290 -5.54 2.93 0.65
C ASP A 290 -4.62 3.45 -0.45
N ASN A 291 -4.89 3.03 -1.69
CA ASN A 291 -4.00 3.33 -2.81
C ASN A 291 -3.88 4.85 -3.05
N LEU A 292 -4.91 5.64 -2.73
CA LEU A 292 -4.93 7.09 -2.96
C LEU A 292 -4.46 7.89 -1.74
N TYR A 293 -5.21 7.84 -0.63
CA TYR A 293 -4.98 8.70 0.53
C TYR A 293 -3.80 8.23 1.37
N SER A 294 -3.60 6.92 1.55
CA SER A 294 -2.42 6.44 2.29
C SER A 294 -1.14 6.81 1.55
N CYS A 295 -1.09 6.62 0.23
CA CYS A 295 0.07 7.03 -0.59
C CYS A 295 0.29 8.55 -0.59
N ARG A 296 -0.77 9.36 -0.45
CA ARG A 296 -0.66 10.82 -0.31
C ARG A 296 0.06 11.23 0.98
N GLU A 297 -0.11 10.47 2.06
CA GLU A 297 0.55 10.74 3.34
C GLU A 297 1.95 10.12 3.40
N SER A 298 2.05 8.85 3.03
CA SER A 298 3.27 8.05 3.21
C SER A 298 4.44 8.47 2.31
N ILE A 299 4.18 9.02 1.12
CA ILE A 299 5.26 9.51 0.25
C ILE A 299 6.02 10.68 0.87
N ILE A 300 5.30 11.60 1.51
CA ILE A 300 5.89 12.78 2.16
C ILE A 300 6.74 12.31 3.33
N ASP A 301 6.17 11.43 4.16
CA ASP A 301 6.83 10.89 5.34
C ASP A 301 8.10 10.12 4.96
N SER A 302 8.00 9.22 3.98
CA SER A 302 9.13 8.40 3.51
C SER A 302 10.28 9.25 2.96
N LEU A 303 9.97 10.24 2.11
CA LEU A 303 10.98 11.16 1.58
C LEU A 303 11.59 12.03 2.69
N LYS A 304 10.79 12.52 3.64
CA LYS A 304 11.31 13.30 4.78
C LYS A 304 12.25 12.47 5.63
N ARG A 305 11.80 11.32 6.14
CA ARG A 305 12.61 10.45 7.01
C ARG A 305 13.92 10.00 6.36
N SER A 306 13.92 9.83 5.04
CA SER A 306 15.09 9.30 4.32
C SER A 306 16.09 10.37 3.89
N THR A 307 15.66 11.63 3.73
CA THR A 307 16.48 12.64 3.03
C THR A 307 16.46 14.03 3.66
N ASP A 308 15.50 14.34 4.54
CA ASP A 308 15.27 15.67 5.13
C ASP A 308 15.13 16.83 4.13
N ILE A 309 14.98 16.56 2.84
CA ILE A 309 14.96 17.59 1.80
C ILE A 309 13.76 18.55 1.92
N MET A 310 13.96 19.81 1.52
CA MET A 310 12.84 20.74 1.30
C MET A 310 12.08 20.40 0.02
N PHE A 311 10.74 20.37 0.07
CA PHE A 311 9.90 20.06 -1.10
C PHE A 311 9.65 21.26 -2.02
N GLY A 312 9.35 22.43 -1.45
CA GLY A 312 8.98 23.62 -2.22
C GLY A 312 9.99 23.97 -3.31
N GLY A 313 9.53 24.08 -4.55
CA GLY A 313 10.35 24.40 -5.73
C GLY A 313 11.07 23.21 -6.36
N LYS A 314 11.05 22.02 -5.76
CA LYS A 314 11.64 20.82 -6.37
C LYS A 314 10.85 20.36 -7.59
N GLN A 315 11.57 19.92 -8.61
CA GLN A 315 11.03 19.28 -9.80
C GLN A 315 10.90 17.77 -9.56
N VAL A 316 9.69 17.25 -9.63
CA VAL A 316 9.40 15.83 -9.39
C VAL A 316 8.81 15.22 -10.64
N VAL A 317 9.27 14.04 -11.04
CA VAL A 317 8.57 13.22 -12.03
C VAL A 317 7.98 11.99 -11.35
N ILE A 318 6.70 11.74 -11.62
CA ILE A 318 5.97 10.56 -11.15
C ILE A 318 5.60 9.72 -12.37
N CYS A 319 6.05 8.48 -12.38
CA CYS A 319 5.74 7.51 -13.42
C CYS A 319 4.52 6.69 -13.02
N GLY A 320 3.42 6.86 -13.76
CA GLY A 320 2.11 6.28 -13.44
C GLY A 320 1.16 7.28 -12.79
N TYR A 321 -0.09 7.27 -13.23
CA TYR A 321 -1.18 8.14 -12.76
C TYR A 321 -2.46 7.35 -12.43
N GLY A 322 -2.28 6.10 -12.00
CA GLY A 322 -3.28 5.37 -11.23
C GLY A 322 -3.52 6.01 -9.85
N GLU A 323 -4.25 5.34 -8.96
CA GLU A 323 -4.59 5.90 -7.63
C GLU A 323 -3.34 6.22 -6.79
N VAL A 324 -2.31 5.35 -6.82
CA VAL A 324 -1.01 5.59 -6.14
C VAL A 324 -0.33 6.85 -6.68
N GLY A 325 -0.23 6.96 -8.01
CA GLY A 325 0.36 8.12 -8.68
C GLY A 325 -0.39 9.42 -8.40
N LYS A 326 -1.74 9.36 -8.37
CA LYS A 326 -2.62 10.47 -7.99
C LYS A 326 -2.40 10.92 -6.54
N GLY A 327 -2.27 9.97 -5.62
CA GLY A 327 -1.99 10.28 -4.21
C GLY A 327 -0.66 11.01 -4.08
N CYS A 328 0.38 10.47 -4.71
CA CYS A 328 1.72 11.04 -4.70
C CYS A 328 1.78 12.44 -5.33
N CYS A 329 1.10 12.66 -6.47
CA CYS A 329 1.14 13.96 -7.15
C CYS A 329 0.42 15.05 -6.36
N GLN A 330 -0.72 14.73 -5.74
CA GLN A 330 -1.50 15.67 -4.93
C GLN A 330 -0.71 16.10 -3.70
N ALA A 331 -0.06 15.14 -3.03
CA ALA A 331 0.79 15.39 -1.87
C ALA A 331 1.91 16.37 -2.19
N LEU A 332 2.70 16.07 -3.22
CA LEU A 332 3.90 16.85 -3.54
C LEU A 332 3.55 18.21 -4.15
N LYS A 333 2.48 18.30 -4.96
CA LYS A 333 1.95 19.58 -5.44
C LYS A 333 1.49 20.46 -4.27
N GLY A 334 0.82 19.88 -3.28
CA GLY A 334 0.39 20.58 -2.07
C GLY A 334 1.53 21.19 -1.26
N LEU A 335 2.73 20.60 -1.32
CA LEU A 335 3.96 21.10 -0.68
C LEU A 335 4.80 22.03 -1.59
N GLY A 336 4.28 22.41 -2.75
CA GLY A 336 4.92 23.35 -3.67
C GLY A 336 5.95 22.73 -4.62
N CYS A 337 5.94 21.41 -4.82
CA CYS A 337 6.73 20.78 -5.88
C CYS A 337 6.15 21.09 -7.26
N ILE A 338 7.03 21.18 -8.26
CA ILE A 338 6.68 21.21 -9.68
C ILE A 338 6.63 19.77 -10.17
N VAL A 339 5.42 19.23 -10.37
CA VAL A 339 5.21 17.80 -10.66
C VAL A 339 4.95 17.57 -12.16
N TYR A 340 5.72 16.65 -12.74
CA TYR A 340 5.56 16.09 -14.07
C TYR A 340 5.04 14.65 -13.98
N ILE A 341 4.18 14.25 -14.92
CA ILE A 341 3.60 12.90 -14.97
C ILE A 341 4.09 12.18 -16.23
N THR A 342 4.37 10.89 -16.14
CA THR A 342 4.53 10.02 -17.30
C THR A 342 3.42 8.96 -17.28
N GLU A 343 2.72 8.78 -18.39
CA GLU A 343 1.66 7.77 -18.52
C GLU A 343 1.67 7.09 -19.88
N ILE A 344 1.28 5.82 -19.89
CA ILE A 344 1.03 5.03 -21.09
C ILE A 344 -0.46 4.95 -21.41
N ASP A 345 -1.34 5.08 -20.42
CA ASP A 345 -2.79 5.09 -20.62
C ASP A 345 -3.25 6.52 -20.97
N PRO A 346 -3.83 6.74 -22.16
CA PRO A 346 -4.29 8.08 -22.57
C PRO A 346 -5.40 8.65 -21.70
N ILE A 347 -6.22 7.82 -21.05
CA ILE A 347 -7.28 8.27 -20.14
C ILE A 347 -6.66 8.84 -18.87
N CYS A 348 -5.72 8.11 -18.27
CA CYS A 348 -5.00 8.56 -17.08
C CYS A 348 -4.13 9.79 -17.38
N ALA A 349 -3.50 9.85 -18.56
CA ALA A 349 -2.76 11.02 -19.02
C ALA A 349 -3.67 12.26 -19.19
N LEU A 350 -4.87 12.09 -19.76
CA LEU A 350 -5.83 13.17 -19.88
C LEU A 350 -6.29 13.67 -18.50
N GLN A 351 -6.56 12.75 -17.56
CA GLN A 351 -6.86 13.11 -16.17
C GLN A 351 -5.74 13.94 -15.53
N ALA A 352 -4.48 13.50 -15.64
CA ALA A 352 -3.34 14.24 -15.14
C ALA A 352 -3.27 15.66 -15.72
N SER A 353 -3.56 15.80 -17.01
CA SER A 353 -3.58 17.11 -17.69
C SER A 353 -4.70 18.00 -17.14
N MET A 354 -5.90 17.44 -16.91
CA MET A 354 -7.04 18.16 -16.33
C MET A 354 -6.82 18.54 -14.86
N ASP A 355 -6.07 17.74 -14.11
CA ASP A 355 -5.64 18.05 -12.73
C ASP A 355 -4.51 19.11 -12.67
N GLY A 356 -4.07 19.60 -13.84
CA GLY A 356 -3.09 20.68 -13.99
C GLY A 356 -1.64 20.21 -13.87
N PHE A 357 -1.34 18.98 -14.28
CA PHE A 357 0.02 18.46 -14.40
C PHE A 357 0.46 18.41 -15.86
N ARG A 358 1.77 18.58 -16.10
CA ARG A 358 2.33 18.35 -17.44
C ARG A 358 2.62 16.86 -17.62
N VAL A 359 2.04 16.26 -18.66
CA VAL A 359 2.31 14.88 -19.06
C VAL A 359 3.43 14.87 -20.10
N MET A 360 4.52 14.17 -19.82
CA MET A 360 5.72 14.12 -20.65
C MET A 360 6.32 12.71 -20.65
N LYS A 361 7.19 12.41 -21.62
CA LYS A 361 8.01 11.19 -21.54
C LYS A 361 9.14 11.39 -20.54
N LEU A 362 9.53 10.33 -19.84
CA LEU A 362 10.60 10.39 -18.83
C LEU A 362 11.90 10.99 -19.40
N ASN A 363 12.29 10.60 -20.61
CA ASN A 363 13.49 11.09 -21.29
C ASN A 363 13.54 12.61 -21.50
N GLU A 364 12.39 13.29 -21.48
CA GLU A 364 12.31 14.74 -21.69
C GLU A 364 12.63 15.53 -20.41
N VAL A 365 12.38 14.94 -19.23
CA VAL A 365 12.53 15.61 -17.92
C VAL A 365 13.69 15.08 -17.07
N ILE A 366 14.16 13.86 -17.33
CA ILE A 366 15.06 13.10 -16.45
C ILE A 366 16.36 13.83 -16.07
N ARG A 367 16.85 14.72 -16.94
CA ARG A 367 18.08 15.50 -16.71
C ARG A 367 17.94 16.60 -15.66
N ASN A 368 16.71 17.07 -15.41
CA ASN A 368 16.47 18.29 -14.64
C ASN A 368 15.73 18.05 -13.32
N VAL A 369 15.05 16.91 -13.17
CA VAL A 369 14.27 16.56 -11.99
C VAL A 369 15.13 16.33 -10.76
N ASP A 370 14.61 16.71 -9.60
CA ASP A 370 15.18 16.48 -8.27
C ASP A 370 14.75 15.13 -7.68
N ILE A 371 13.54 14.68 -8.01
CA ILE A 371 12.94 13.45 -7.47
C ILE A 371 12.27 12.67 -8.58
N VAL A 372 12.51 11.36 -8.63
CA VAL A 372 11.86 10.41 -9.53
C VAL A 372 11.11 9.38 -8.68
N ILE A 373 9.82 9.22 -8.93
CA ILE A 373 8.96 8.29 -8.20
C ILE A 373 8.29 7.36 -9.21
N THR A 374 8.44 6.05 -9.04
CA THR A 374 7.73 5.05 -9.86
C THR A 374 6.51 4.51 -9.12
N ALA A 375 5.36 4.44 -9.80
CA ALA A 375 4.06 4.04 -9.25
C ALA A 375 3.21 3.31 -10.31
N THR A 376 3.83 2.42 -11.08
CA THR A 376 3.23 1.82 -12.29
C THR A 376 2.80 0.37 -12.10
N GLY A 377 3.41 -0.36 -11.17
CA GLY A 377 3.31 -1.82 -11.09
C GLY A 377 3.95 -2.56 -12.29
N ASN A 378 4.76 -1.87 -13.09
CA ASN A 378 5.46 -2.42 -14.25
C ASN A 378 6.94 -2.70 -13.92
N LYS A 379 7.78 -2.97 -14.93
CA LYS A 379 9.21 -3.21 -14.76
C LYS A 379 10.04 -2.33 -15.69
N ASN A 380 11.26 -2.02 -15.28
CA ASN A 380 12.22 -1.24 -16.07
C ASN A 380 11.67 0.10 -16.54
N VAL A 381 10.88 0.77 -15.70
CA VAL A 381 10.36 2.11 -15.97
C VAL A 381 11.51 3.12 -15.89
N VAL A 382 12.34 3.00 -14.86
CA VAL A 382 13.59 3.74 -14.71
C VAL A 382 14.74 2.78 -14.98
N THR A 383 15.36 2.93 -16.15
CA THR A 383 16.49 2.09 -16.60
C THR A 383 17.84 2.70 -16.23
N ARG A 384 18.92 1.94 -16.44
CA ARG A 384 20.30 2.43 -16.29
C ARG A 384 20.58 3.69 -17.11
N GLU A 385 20.13 3.72 -18.36
CA GLU A 385 20.32 4.86 -19.26
C GLU A 385 19.58 6.12 -18.80
N HIS A 386 18.51 5.97 -18.01
CA HIS A 386 17.85 7.09 -17.36
C HIS A 386 18.68 7.59 -16.17
N MET A 387 19.17 6.69 -15.32
CA MET A 387 20.02 7.02 -14.18
C MET A 387 21.31 7.73 -14.59
N ASP A 388 21.97 7.29 -15.66
CA ASP A 388 23.18 7.93 -16.19
C ASP A 388 22.94 9.39 -16.64
N LYS A 389 21.69 9.77 -16.91
CA LYS A 389 21.30 11.13 -17.32
C LYS A 389 20.79 11.99 -16.17
N MET A 390 20.59 11.42 -14.99
CA MET A 390 20.09 12.18 -13.83
C MET A 390 21.15 13.17 -13.36
N LYS A 391 20.69 14.33 -12.87
CA LYS A 391 21.60 15.28 -12.23
C LYS A 391 22.12 14.74 -10.89
N ASN A 392 23.26 15.27 -10.46
CA ASN A 392 23.81 14.96 -9.14
C ASN A 392 22.80 15.30 -8.02
N GLY A 393 22.67 14.40 -7.04
CA GLY A 393 21.73 14.56 -5.92
C GLY A 393 20.27 14.28 -6.25
N CYS A 394 19.95 13.70 -7.42
CA CYS A 394 18.61 13.22 -7.74
C CYS A 394 18.19 12.09 -6.79
N VAL A 395 17.01 12.21 -6.18
CA VAL A 395 16.40 11.17 -5.34
C VAL A 395 15.55 10.27 -6.22
N VAL A 396 15.71 8.95 -6.09
CA VAL A 396 14.93 7.97 -6.86
C VAL A 396 14.29 7.00 -5.88
N CYS A 397 12.97 6.85 -5.94
CA CYS A 397 12.24 5.89 -5.13
C CYS A 397 11.09 5.23 -5.90
N ASN A 398 10.59 4.14 -5.33
CA ASN A 398 9.47 3.37 -5.87
C ASN A 398 8.35 3.30 -4.83
N MET A 399 7.15 3.68 -5.25
CA MET A 399 5.88 3.54 -4.52
C MET A 399 4.99 2.42 -5.07
N GLY A 400 5.44 1.73 -6.12
CA GLY A 400 4.83 0.47 -6.54
C GLY A 400 5.24 -0.70 -5.66
N HIS A 401 4.77 -1.90 -6.01
CA HIS A 401 4.89 -3.08 -5.14
C HIS A 401 6.29 -3.72 -5.16
N SER A 402 6.87 -3.97 -6.35
CA SER A 402 8.15 -4.69 -6.52
C SER A 402 9.34 -3.75 -6.70
N ASN A 403 10.56 -4.21 -6.38
CA ASN A 403 11.82 -3.48 -6.63
C ASN A 403 12.25 -3.43 -8.11
N THR A 404 11.40 -3.86 -9.05
CA THR A 404 11.75 -4.01 -10.47
C THR A 404 11.30 -2.85 -11.37
N GLU A 405 10.55 -1.88 -10.83
CA GLU A 405 10.25 -0.63 -11.56
C GLU A 405 11.52 0.16 -11.88
N ILE A 406 12.52 0.06 -11.00
CA ILE A 406 13.85 0.68 -11.14
C ILE A 406 14.89 -0.43 -11.37
N ASP A 407 15.72 -0.29 -12.39
CA ASP A 407 16.77 -1.27 -12.71
C ASP A 407 17.99 -1.16 -11.77
N ILE A 408 17.83 -1.60 -10.52
CA ILE A 408 18.89 -1.56 -9.49
C ILE A 408 20.01 -2.55 -9.81
N LYS A 409 19.70 -3.71 -10.42
CA LYS A 409 20.69 -4.79 -10.67
C LYS A 409 21.81 -4.36 -11.62
N LYS A 410 21.52 -3.52 -12.61
CA LYS A 410 22.55 -2.95 -13.49
C LYS A 410 23.29 -1.76 -12.89
N TYR A 411 22.84 -1.23 -11.74
CA TYR A 411 23.52 -0.14 -11.04
C TYR A 411 24.68 -0.69 -10.19
N VAL A 412 24.43 -1.72 -9.38
CA VAL A 412 25.38 -2.29 -8.39
C VAL A 412 26.55 -3.07 -9.01
N ARG A 413 26.51 -3.39 -10.31
CA ARG A 413 27.58 -4.15 -11.00
C ARG A 413 28.78 -3.32 -11.47
N HIS A 414 28.81 -2.03 -11.14
CA HIS A 414 29.92 -1.11 -11.37
C HIS A 414 30.23 -0.37 -10.08
#